data_AF-A0A382M5A0-F1
#
_entry.id   AF-A0A382M5A0-F1
#
_cell.length_a   1.000
_cell.length_b   1.000
_cell.length_c   1.000
_cell.angle_alpha   90.00
_cell.angle_beta   90.00
_cell.angle_gamma   90.00
#
_symmetry.space_group_name_H-M   'P 1'
#
loop_
_entity.id
_entity.type
_entity.pdbx_description
1 polymer ?
#
loop_
_entity_poly.entity_id
_entity_poly.type
_entity_poly.pdbx_seq_one_letter_code
_entity_poly.pdbx_strand_id
1 'polypeptide(L)'
;METVMKKNSRGESALKKEQRLKAAGVPESSIVIIYEYWLEVLRPGRTRVPTLDAKRRLKVASAIADYGIEDCKRAIDGCAASDFHMGRNKANKRYDDLELIFRDQDHVERFLGYTNQELQGDW
;
A
#
# COMPACT_ATOMS: atom_id res chain seq x y z
N MET A 1 6.93 -48.29 -9.78
CA MET A 1 7.62 -47.08 -10.26
C MET A 1 6.70 -45.90 -10.04
N GLU A 2 6.84 -45.20 -8.92
CA GLU A 2 6.04 -44.01 -8.61
C GLU A 2 6.46 -42.85 -9.50
N THR A 3 5.52 -42.38 -10.33
CA THR A 3 5.73 -41.18 -11.15
C THR A 3 5.36 -39.97 -10.29
N VAL A 4 6.37 -39.27 -9.77
CA VAL A 4 6.18 -38.01 -9.05
C VAL A 4 5.74 -36.95 -10.06
N MET A 5 4.48 -36.51 -9.95
CA MET A 5 3.96 -35.39 -10.73
C MET A 5 4.76 -34.12 -10.39
N LYS A 6 5.59 -33.63 -11.33
CA LYS A 6 6.22 -32.32 -11.25
C LYS A 6 5.12 -31.25 -11.20
N LYS A 7 4.95 -30.60 -10.04
CA LYS A 7 4.12 -29.39 -9.91
C LYS A 7 4.67 -28.33 -10.87
N ASN A 8 3.95 -28.06 -11.95
CA ASN A 8 4.16 -26.87 -12.78
C ASN A 8 3.87 -25.62 -11.94
N SER A 9 4.88 -25.09 -11.26
CA SER A 9 4.79 -23.73 -10.70
C SER A 9 4.88 -22.76 -11.89
N ARG A 10 3.77 -22.09 -12.19
CA ARG A 10 3.83 -20.90 -13.05
C ARG A 10 4.84 -19.95 -12.39
N GLY A 11 5.88 -19.58 -13.12
CA GLY A 11 6.92 -18.67 -12.63
C GLY A 11 6.34 -17.33 -12.16
N GLU A 12 7.19 -16.46 -11.62
CA GLU A 12 6.75 -15.14 -11.15
C GLU A 12 6.02 -14.36 -12.25
N SER A 13 4.89 -13.74 -11.90
CA SER A 13 4.09 -12.96 -12.85
C SER A 13 4.90 -11.79 -13.40
N ALA A 14 4.60 -11.38 -14.65
CA ALA A 14 5.25 -10.23 -15.27
C ALA A 14 5.11 -8.96 -14.41
N LEU A 15 3.91 -8.72 -13.86
CA LEU A 15 3.66 -7.62 -12.93
C LEU A 15 4.61 -7.64 -11.73
N LYS A 16 4.80 -8.79 -11.09
CA LYS A 16 5.66 -8.86 -9.91
C LYS A 16 7.13 -8.68 -10.27
N LYS A 17 7.57 -9.13 -11.45
CA LYS A 17 8.92 -8.83 -11.97
C LYS A 17 9.11 -7.34 -12.18
N GLU A 18 8.14 -6.67 -12.81
CA GLU A 18 8.17 -5.22 -13.01
C GLU A 18 8.26 -4.46 -11.68
N GLN A 19 7.43 -4.84 -10.70
CA GLN A 19 7.49 -4.23 -9.36
C GLN A 19 8.87 -4.37 -8.71
N ARG A 20 9.54 -5.53 -8.87
CA ARG A 20 10.90 -5.75 -8.37
C ARG A 20 11.92 -4.87 -9.08
N LEU A 21 11.79 -4.70 -10.39
CA LEU A 21 12.67 -3.84 -11.18
C LEU A 21 12.56 -2.39 -10.74
N LYS A 22 11.33 -1.87 -10.59
CA LYS A 22 11.07 -0.52 -10.09
C LYS A 22 11.61 -0.33 -8.67
N ALA A 23 11.37 -1.30 -7.79
CA ALA A 23 11.80 -1.24 -6.40
C ALA A 23 13.32 -1.28 -6.20
N ALA A 24 14.10 -1.80 -7.16
CA ALA A 24 15.53 -2.03 -7.00
C ALA A 24 16.34 -0.75 -6.75
N GLY A 25 15.87 0.40 -7.25
CA GLY A 25 16.53 1.70 -7.08
C GLY A 25 16.10 2.48 -5.84
N VAL A 26 15.12 1.98 -5.08
CA VAL A 26 14.55 2.72 -3.95
C VAL A 26 15.35 2.43 -2.67
N PRO A 27 15.88 3.46 -1.98
CA PRO A 27 16.58 3.27 -0.72
C PRO A 27 15.67 2.65 0.35
N GLU A 28 16.21 1.71 1.13
CA GLU A 28 15.53 1.10 2.27
C GLU A 28 15.03 2.15 3.27
N SER A 29 15.77 3.23 3.48
CA SER A 29 15.36 4.35 4.34
C SER A 29 14.08 5.03 3.85
N SER A 30 13.87 5.16 2.53
CA SER A 30 12.64 5.72 1.95
C SER A 30 11.44 4.82 2.21
N ILE A 31 11.62 3.50 2.17
CA ILE A 31 10.58 2.52 2.49
C ILE A 31 10.19 2.63 3.97
N VAL A 32 11.18 2.74 4.85
CA VAL A 32 10.98 2.90 6.30
C VAL A 32 10.22 4.19 6.60
N ILE A 33 10.56 5.31 5.96
CA ILE A 33 9.85 6.59 6.11
C ILE A 33 8.35 6.44 5.83
N ILE A 34 7.97 5.78 4.72
CA ILE A 34 6.55 5.57 4.37
C ILE A 34 5.86 4.64 5.36
N TYR A 35 6.55 3.59 5.82
CA TYR A 35 6.00 2.67 6.80
C TYR A 35 5.76 3.34 8.15
N GLU A 36 6.71 4.13 8.65
CA GLU A 36 6.57 4.89 9.91
C GLU A 36 5.45 5.90 9.82
N TYR A 37 5.36 6.63 8.71
CA TYR A 37 4.27 7.57 8.47
C TYR A 37 2.90 6.88 8.44
N TRP A 38 2.80 5.73 7.79
CA TRP A 38 1.59 4.90 7.81
C TRP A 38 1.19 4.48 9.23
N LEU A 39 2.15 4.12 10.08
CA LEU A 39 1.88 3.79 11.48
C LEU A 39 1.39 5.01 12.27
N GLU A 40 2.03 6.16 12.08
CA GLU A 40 1.66 7.43 12.73
C GLU A 40 0.20 7.79 12.42
N VAL A 41 -0.17 7.78 11.14
CA VAL A 41 -1.51 8.21 10.69
C VAL A 41 -2.58 7.16 10.99
N LEU A 42 -2.32 5.88 10.71
CA LEU A 42 -3.35 4.83 10.71
C LEU A 42 -3.27 3.87 11.89
N ARG A 43 -2.22 3.91 12.71
CA ARG A 43 -2.04 3.05 13.90
C ARG A 43 -1.67 3.82 15.18
N PRO A 44 -2.22 5.03 15.44
CA PRO A 44 -1.85 5.78 16.64
C PRO A 44 -2.18 4.99 17.91
N GLY A 45 -1.22 4.92 18.84
CA GLY A 45 -1.38 4.26 20.14
C GLY A 45 -1.52 2.73 20.09
N ARG A 46 -1.29 2.08 18.95
CA ARG A 46 -1.37 0.61 18.84
C ARG A 46 -0.08 -0.03 19.36
N THR A 47 -0.21 -0.93 20.33
CA THR A 47 0.91 -1.73 20.86
C THR A 47 1.35 -2.86 19.92
N ARG A 48 0.46 -3.31 19.03
CA ARG A 48 0.76 -4.29 17.98
C ARG A 48 0.38 -3.71 16.62
N VAL A 49 1.34 -3.69 15.71
CA VAL A 49 1.18 -3.17 14.34
C VAL A 49 1.65 -4.20 13.30
N PRO A 50 1.11 -4.18 12.07
CA PRO A 50 1.56 -5.09 11.02
C PRO A 50 3.03 -4.83 10.68
N THR A 51 3.82 -5.90 10.59
CA THR A 51 5.24 -5.79 10.24
C THR A 51 5.44 -5.33 8.80
N LEU A 52 6.49 -4.56 8.56
CA LEU A 52 7.02 -4.25 7.24
C LEU A 52 7.69 -5.50 6.60
N ASP A 53 6.84 -6.46 6.22
CA ASP A 53 7.25 -7.71 5.58
C ASP A 53 7.67 -7.51 4.11
N ALA A 54 8.18 -8.57 3.48
CA ALA A 54 8.66 -8.51 2.10
C ALA A 54 7.59 -8.07 1.08
N LYS A 55 6.30 -8.29 1.34
CA LYS A 55 5.23 -7.87 0.44
C LYS A 55 4.98 -6.38 0.58
N ARG A 56 4.83 -5.88 1.80
CA ARG A 56 4.66 -4.44 2.06
C ARG A 56 5.85 -3.65 1.55
N ARG A 57 7.07 -4.14 1.78
CA ARG A 57 8.30 -3.55 1.23
C ARG A 57 8.25 -3.40 -0.28
N LEU A 58 7.90 -4.48 -0.99
CA LEU A 58 7.82 -4.46 -2.44
C LEU A 58 6.76 -3.46 -2.93
N LYS A 59 5.58 -3.43 -2.30
CA LYS A 59 4.51 -2.50 -2.67
C LYS A 59 4.90 -1.04 -2.45
N VAL A 60 5.39 -0.73 -1.25
CA VAL A 60 5.87 0.62 -0.90
C VAL A 60 7.00 1.06 -1.83
N ALA A 61 8.03 0.22 -2.02
CA ALA A 61 9.14 0.56 -2.90
C ALA A 61 8.68 0.79 -4.35
N SER A 62 7.81 -0.07 -4.88
CA SER A 62 7.27 0.13 -6.24
C SER A 62 6.45 1.42 -6.37
N ALA A 63 5.70 1.80 -5.33
CA ALA A 63 4.94 3.05 -5.31
C ALA A 63 5.86 4.28 -5.20
N ILE A 64 6.90 4.23 -4.36
CA ILE A 64 7.89 5.32 -4.27
C ILE A 64 8.60 5.53 -5.61
N ALA A 65 8.90 4.46 -6.34
CA ALA A 65 9.52 4.56 -7.67
C ALA A 65 8.60 5.24 -8.70
N ASP A 66 7.29 5.02 -8.62
CA ASP A 66 6.31 5.58 -9.57
C ASP A 66 5.84 7.00 -9.18
N TYR A 67 5.67 7.28 -7.88
CA TYR A 67 5.00 8.48 -7.35
C TYR A 67 5.90 9.36 -6.46
N GLY A 68 7.02 8.84 -5.97
CA GLY A 68 7.82 9.51 -4.96
C GLY A 68 7.24 9.43 -3.54
N ILE A 69 8.02 9.92 -2.57
CA ILE A 69 7.70 9.82 -1.13
C ILE A 69 6.47 10.65 -0.77
N GLU A 70 6.40 11.90 -1.24
CA GLU A 70 5.35 12.83 -0.81
C GLU A 70 3.96 12.41 -1.30
N ASP A 71 3.82 11.93 -2.53
CA ASP A 71 2.54 11.40 -3.01
C ASP A 71 2.19 10.05 -2.34
N CYS A 72 3.19 9.23 -1.96
CA CYS A 72 2.92 8.05 -1.14
C CYS A 72 2.35 8.41 0.24
N LYS A 73 2.84 9.49 0.87
CA LYS A 73 2.26 10.01 2.12
C LYS A 73 0.85 10.53 1.92
N ARG A 74 0.61 11.33 0.87
CA ARG A 74 -0.73 11.82 0.52
C ARG A 74 -1.71 10.68 0.26
N ALA A 75 -1.28 9.60 -0.38
CA ALA A 75 -2.14 8.41 -0.54
C ALA A 75 -2.50 7.75 0.80
N ILE A 76 -1.60 7.76 1.79
CA ILE A 76 -1.90 7.31 3.15
C ILE A 76 -2.94 8.23 3.81
N ASP A 77 -2.77 9.55 3.68
CA ASP A 77 -3.72 10.54 4.21
C ASP A 77 -5.10 10.39 3.57
N GLY A 78 -5.15 10.20 2.25
CA GLY A 78 -6.38 9.95 1.52
C GLY A 78 -7.09 8.67 1.97
N CYS A 79 -6.33 7.61 2.29
CA CYS A 79 -6.90 6.41 2.90
C CYS A 79 -7.48 6.71 4.30
N ALA A 80 -6.82 7.54 5.09
CA ALA A 80 -7.28 7.96 6.41
C ALA A 80 -8.53 8.86 6.36
N ALA A 81 -8.68 9.65 5.29
CA ALA A 81 -9.84 10.50 5.05
C ALA A 81 -11.07 9.71 4.54
N SER A 82 -10.87 8.49 4.03
CA SER A 82 -11.96 7.71 3.45
C SER A 82 -12.75 6.93 4.51
N ASP A 83 -13.96 7.40 4.80
CA ASP A 83 -14.94 6.77 5.70
C ASP A 83 -15.07 5.27 5.49
N PHE A 84 -15.25 4.87 4.23
CA PHE A 84 -15.38 3.47 3.86
C PHE A 84 -14.14 2.68 4.30
N HIS A 85 -12.93 3.16 3.99
CA HIS A 85 -11.69 2.45 4.34
C HIS A 85 -11.41 2.49 5.85
N MET A 86 -11.94 3.49 6.55
CA MET A 86 -11.81 3.65 8.00
C MET A 86 -12.85 2.88 8.80
N GLY A 87 -13.70 2.09 8.13
CA GLY A 87 -14.61 1.15 8.78
C GLY A 87 -16.06 1.65 8.87
N ARG A 88 -16.38 2.83 8.35
CA ARG A 88 -17.78 3.27 8.09
C ARG A 88 -18.29 2.59 6.82
N ASN A 89 -18.34 1.26 6.87
CA ASN A 89 -18.81 0.41 5.79
C ASN A 89 -19.66 -0.73 6.35
N LYS A 90 -20.37 -1.44 5.46
CA LYS A 90 -21.28 -2.53 5.85
C LYS A 90 -20.61 -3.66 6.64
N ALA A 91 -19.30 -3.82 6.50
CA ALA A 91 -18.53 -4.86 7.18
C ALA A 91 -17.92 -4.39 8.51
N ASN A 92 -18.07 -3.11 8.88
CA ASN A 92 -17.41 -2.47 10.03
C ASN A 92 -15.90 -2.76 10.09
N LYS A 93 -15.25 -2.83 8.92
CA LYS A 93 -13.86 -3.29 8.79
C LYS A 93 -12.99 -2.20 8.19
N ARG A 94 -11.80 -2.01 8.77
CA ARG A 94 -10.77 -1.14 8.20
C ARG A 94 -10.06 -1.82 7.02
N TYR A 95 -9.83 -1.04 5.98
CA TYR A 95 -9.15 -1.42 4.75
C TYR A 95 -8.05 -0.40 4.46
N ASP A 96 -6.99 -0.48 5.22
CA ASP A 96 -5.95 0.54 5.27
C ASP A 96 -4.54 -0.06 5.33
N ASP A 97 -4.41 -1.28 4.80
CA ASP A 97 -3.11 -1.96 4.69
C ASP A 97 -2.29 -1.38 3.54
N LEU A 98 -0.97 -1.30 3.71
CA LEU A 98 -0.04 -0.90 2.66
C LEU A 98 -0.15 -1.74 1.37
N GLU A 99 -0.49 -3.03 1.48
CA GLU A 99 -0.74 -3.88 0.31
C GLU A 99 -2.00 -3.47 -0.48
N LEU A 100 -2.95 -2.79 0.17
CA LEU A 100 -4.14 -2.23 -0.48
C LEU A 100 -3.89 -0.82 -1.00
N ILE A 101 -3.31 0.06 -0.16
CA ILE A 101 -3.02 1.46 -0.52
C ILE A 101 -2.12 1.51 -1.76
N PHE A 102 -1.09 0.67 -1.78
CA PHE A 102 -0.12 0.58 -2.88
C PHE A 102 -0.32 -0.66 -3.74
N ARG A 103 -1.58 -1.13 -3.88
CA ARG A 103 -1.88 -2.36 -4.62
C ARG A 103 -1.48 -2.27 -6.08
N ASP A 104 -1.90 -1.20 -6.72
CA ASP A 104 -1.70 -0.84 -8.13
C ASP A 104 -1.93 0.67 -8.27
N GLN A 105 -1.72 1.20 -9.48
CA GLN A 105 -1.82 2.64 -9.74
C GLN A 105 -3.22 3.18 -9.46
N ASP A 106 -4.28 2.45 -9.83
CA ASP A 106 -5.67 2.88 -9.59
C ASP A 106 -5.98 3.10 -8.10
N HIS A 107 -5.39 2.30 -7.21
CA HIS A 107 -5.57 2.49 -5.77
C HIS A 107 -4.82 3.72 -5.26
N VAL A 108 -3.57 3.93 -5.70
CA VAL A 108 -2.80 5.12 -5.30
C VAL A 108 -3.51 6.39 -5.74
N GLU A 109 -3.90 6.47 -7.00
CA GLU A 109 -4.62 7.61 -7.58
C GLU A 109 -5.97 7.85 -6.89
N ARG A 110 -6.72 6.78 -6.58
CA ARG A 110 -7.97 6.90 -5.80
C ARG A 110 -7.73 7.58 -4.46
N PHE A 111 -6.68 7.15 -3.74
CA PHE A 111 -6.41 7.73 -2.42
C PHE A 111 -5.89 9.16 -2.52
N LEU A 112 -5.05 9.47 -3.51
CA LEU A 112 -4.66 10.86 -3.80
C LEU A 112 -5.90 11.74 -4.04
N GLY A 113 -6.92 11.22 -4.74
CA GLY A 113 -8.18 11.91 -4.97
C GLY A 113 -8.97 12.28 -3.71
N TYR A 114 -8.83 11.54 -2.60
CA TYR A 114 -9.47 11.90 -1.32
C TYR A 114 -8.80 13.09 -0.62
N THR A 115 -7.50 13.32 -0.87
CA THR A 115 -6.80 14.50 -0.31
C THR A 115 -7.16 15.81 -1.01
N ASN A 116 -7.63 15.73 -2.26
CA ASN A 116 -8.03 16.90 -3.04
C ASN A 116 -9.45 17.41 -2.71
N GLN A 117 -10.14 16.85 -1.71
CA GLN A 117 -11.42 17.37 -1.22
C GLN A 117 -11.20 18.40 -0.10
N GLU A 118 -10.41 19.44 -0.37
CA GLU A 118 -10.72 20.76 0.18
C GLU A 118 -11.67 21.43 -0.83
N LEU A 119 -12.81 21.94 -0.34
CA LEU A 119 -13.89 22.63 -1.09
C LEU A 119 -14.99 21.74 -1.71
N GLN A 120 -15.77 21.04 -0.89
CA GLN A 120 -17.23 20.98 -1.11
C GLN A 120 -18.01 20.43 0.10
N GLY A 121 -18.79 21.32 0.72
CA GLY A 121 -20.08 20.93 1.31
C GLY A 121 -20.17 21.05 2.83
N ASP A 122 -20.57 22.24 3.27
CA ASP A 122 -21.50 22.38 4.39
C ASP A 122 -22.69 21.40 4.20
N TRP A 123 -23.09 20.71 5.28
CA TRP A 123 -24.39 20.07 5.44
C TRP A 123 -24.98 20.47 6.79
#